data_AF-A0A946F0F2-F1
#
_entry.id   AF-A0A946F0F2-F1
#
_cell.length_a   1.000
_cell.length_b   1.000
_cell.length_c   1.000
_cell.angle_alpha   90.00
_cell.angle_beta   90.00
_cell.angle_gamma   90.00
#
_symmetry.space_group_name_H-M   'P 1'
#
loop_
_entity.id
_entity.type
_entity.pdbx_description
1 polymer ?
#
loop_
_entity_poly.entity_id
_entity_poly.type
_entity_poly.pdbx_seq_one_letter_code
_entity_poly.pdbx_strand_id
1 'polypeptide(L)'
;MVILKNNISLFFLIIILCFSNKTFAIKDNYPKNPKIDAINYTFNIELSDATDEIICEVIIDIRFLGSGVKKLRLDLINASSKLENKGMIVSEVSSDGEALSFSHKNDELLIDLPEPSLLNQFSKFKVKYKGIPQSGLIIGENKYGD
;
A
#
# COMPACT_ATOMS: atom_id res chain seq x y z
N MET A 1 -18.79 54.06 -35.65
CA MET A 1 -18.60 52.58 -35.72
C MET A 1 -17.56 52.12 -34.70
N VAL A 2 -17.78 52.37 -33.41
CA VAL A 2 -16.84 51.98 -32.32
C VAL A 2 -17.59 51.26 -31.18
N ILE A 3 -18.86 51.59 -30.96
CA ILE A 3 -19.70 51.02 -29.89
C ILE A 3 -20.02 49.52 -30.12
N LEU A 4 -20.15 49.06 -31.38
CA LEU A 4 -20.46 47.65 -31.68
C LEU A 4 -19.29 46.69 -31.37
N LYS A 5 -18.04 47.20 -31.40
CA LYS A 5 -16.81 46.39 -31.23
C LYS A 5 -16.57 46.00 -29.76
N ASN A 6 -16.98 46.84 -28.81
CA ASN A 6 -16.85 46.57 -27.37
C ASN A 6 -17.83 45.50 -26.88
N ASN A 7 -19.05 45.44 -27.42
CA ASN A 7 -20.05 44.45 -27.01
C ASN A 7 -19.71 43.04 -27.53
N ILE A 8 -19.12 42.94 -28.72
CA ILE A 8 -18.62 41.68 -29.29
C ILE A 8 -17.43 41.13 -28.46
N SER A 9 -16.55 42.03 -27.98
CA SER A 9 -15.44 41.65 -27.10
C SER A 9 -15.91 41.17 -25.72
N LEU A 10 -16.97 41.77 -25.17
CA LEU A 10 -17.53 41.38 -23.87
C LEU A 10 -18.24 40.01 -23.96
N PHE A 11 -18.87 39.72 -25.08
CA PHE A 11 -19.55 38.44 -25.34
C PHE A 11 -18.54 37.28 -25.48
N PHE A 12 -17.38 37.52 -26.11
CA PHE A 12 -16.30 36.53 -26.20
C PHE A 12 -15.70 36.19 -24.83
N LEU A 13 -15.62 37.16 -23.90
CA LEU A 13 -15.09 36.95 -22.55
C LEU A 13 -16.01 36.06 -21.69
N ILE A 14 -17.33 36.19 -21.86
CA ILE A 14 -18.33 35.39 -21.14
C ILE A 14 -18.34 33.94 -21.64
N ILE A 15 -18.17 33.72 -22.94
CA ILE A 15 -18.09 32.36 -23.52
C ILE A 15 -16.86 31.61 -23.00
N ILE A 16 -15.72 32.28 -22.85
CA ILE A 16 -14.49 31.66 -22.33
C ILE A 16 -14.63 31.24 -20.84
N LEU A 17 -15.37 31.98 -20.01
CA LEU A 17 -15.63 31.58 -18.62
C LEU A 17 -16.56 30.36 -18.49
N CYS A 18 -17.49 30.16 -19.43
CA CYS A 18 -18.42 29.02 -19.43
C CYS A 18 -17.78 27.70 -19.86
N PHE A 19 -16.60 27.73 -20.52
CA PHE A 19 -15.80 26.54 -20.85
C PHE A 19 -14.76 26.21 -19.77
N SER A 20 -15.09 26.44 -18.50
CA SER A 20 -14.32 25.87 -17.39
C SER A 20 -14.55 24.36 -17.35
N ASN A 21 -13.81 23.64 -18.18
CA ASN A 21 -13.76 22.18 -18.20
C ASN A 21 -13.55 21.68 -16.76
N LYS A 22 -14.54 20.96 -16.22
CA LYS A 22 -14.34 20.19 -14.99
C LYS A 22 -13.31 19.11 -15.33
N THR A 23 -12.05 19.37 -15.00
CA THR A 23 -11.01 18.35 -15.08
C THR A 23 -11.37 17.28 -14.07
N PHE A 24 -11.89 16.15 -14.55
CA PHE A 24 -12.04 14.95 -13.74
C PHE A 24 -10.64 14.42 -13.46
N ALA A 25 -10.12 14.68 -12.27
CA ALA A 25 -8.98 13.93 -11.77
C ALA A 25 -9.45 12.49 -11.54
N ILE A 26 -8.75 11.52 -12.12
CA ILE A 26 -8.93 10.11 -11.76
C ILE A 26 -8.53 10.00 -10.30
N LYS A 27 -9.54 9.91 -9.43
CA LYS A 27 -9.32 9.74 -8.00
C LYS A 27 -8.76 8.34 -7.78
N ASP A 28 -7.61 8.27 -7.13
CA ASP A 28 -7.09 7.03 -6.61
C ASP A 28 -8.12 6.41 -5.64
N ASN A 29 -8.72 5.31 -6.06
CA ASN A 29 -9.75 4.60 -5.31
C ASN A 29 -9.17 3.48 -4.44
N TYR A 30 -7.84 3.42 -4.28
CA TYR A 30 -7.22 2.44 -3.42
C TYR A 30 -7.68 2.64 -1.96
N PRO A 31 -8.09 1.57 -1.25
CA PRO A 31 -8.58 1.66 0.10
C PRO A 31 -7.45 2.00 1.08
N LYS A 32 -7.21 3.28 1.30
CA LYS A 32 -6.20 3.79 2.24
C LYS A 32 -6.82 4.00 3.61
N ASN A 33 -6.09 3.63 4.68
CA ASN A 33 -6.46 3.99 6.04
C ASN A 33 -5.86 5.37 6.39
N PRO A 34 -6.65 6.46 6.46
CA PRO A 34 -6.11 7.79 6.72
C PRO A 34 -5.56 7.98 8.14
N LYS A 35 -5.76 6.99 9.03
CA LYS A 35 -5.22 7.00 10.39
C LYS A 35 -3.85 6.33 10.50
N ILE A 36 -3.28 5.81 9.41
CA ILE A 36 -2.01 5.08 9.40
C ILE A 36 -1.05 5.78 8.46
N ASP A 37 0.15 6.03 8.96
CA ASP A 37 1.26 6.56 8.21
C ASP A 37 2.45 5.61 8.37
N ALA A 38 2.83 4.92 7.29
CA ALA A 38 3.97 4.02 7.29
C ALA A 38 5.24 4.81 6.97
N ILE A 39 6.08 4.98 7.98
CA ILE A 39 7.22 5.90 7.95
C ILE A 39 8.43 5.27 7.29
N ASN A 40 8.70 3.99 7.58
CA ASN A 40 9.89 3.30 7.13
C ASN A 40 9.66 1.79 7.06
N TYR A 41 10.39 1.16 6.16
CA TYR A 41 10.46 -0.30 6.01
C TYR A 41 11.92 -0.71 5.98
N THR A 42 12.28 -1.74 6.75
CA THR A 42 13.57 -2.42 6.64
C THR A 42 13.30 -3.87 6.27
N PHE A 43 13.71 -4.27 5.06
CA PHE A 43 13.54 -5.63 4.56
C PHE A 43 14.85 -6.39 4.70
N ASN A 44 14.79 -7.56 5.32
CA ASN A 44 15.82 -8.57 5.27
C ASN A 44 15.29 -9.74 4.45
N ILE A 45 15.75 -9.87 3.21
CA ILE A 45 15.24 -10.85 2.23
C ILE A 45 16.36 -11.84 1.94
N GLU A 46 16.05 -13.12 2.11
CA GLU A 46 16.88 -14.23 1.67
C GLU A 46 16.35 -14.76 0.33
N LEU A 47 17.28 -14.96 -0.61
CA LEU A 47 17.04 -15.45 -1.97
C LEU A 47 17.88 -16.71 -2.22
N SER A 48 17.47 -17.51 -3.20
CA SER A 48 18.14 -18.75 -3.58
C SER A 48 18.11 -18.93 -5.10
N ASP A 49 19.20 -19.41 -5.68
CA ASP A 49 19.23 -19.80 -7.11
C ASP A 49 18.49 -21.12 -7.36
N ALA A 50 18.19 -21.89 -6.31
CA ALA A 50 17.53 -23.19 -6.44
C ALA A 50 16.00 -23.10 -6.49
N THR A 51 15.41 -22.00 -6.01
CA THR A 51 13.95 -21.85 -5.88
C THR A 51 13.53 -20.39 -5.96
N ASP A 52 12.33 -20.12 -6.49
CA ASP A 52 11.71 -18.79 -6.48
C ASP A 52 11.13 -18.38 -5.10
N GLU A 53 11.27 -19.22 -4.06
CA GLU A 53 10.83 -18.88 -2.71
C GLU A 53 11.75 -17.81 -2.10
N ILE A 54 11.16 -16.76 -1.54
CA ILE A 54 11.85 -15.81 -0.68
C ILE A 54 11.51 -16.07 0.78
N ILE A 55 12.46 -15.83 1.67
CA ILE A 55 12.23 -15.75 3.11
C ILE A 55 12.49 -14.30 3.51
N CYS A 56 11.54 -13.68 4.19
CA CYS A 56 11.63 -12.27 4.54
C CYS A 56 11.31 -12.03 6.01
N GLU A 57 12.17 -11.26 6.66
CA GLU A 57 11.83 -10.51 7.86
C GLU A 57 11.72 -9.03 7.49
N VAL A 58 10.56 -8.42 7.72
CA VAL A 58 10.37 -6.98 7.53
C VAL A 58 10.11 -6.31 8.87
N ILE A 59 10.74 -5.14 9.07
CA ILE A 59 10.45 -4.22 10.15
C ILE A 59 9.73 -3.01 9.56
N ILE A 60 8.57 -2.66 10.14
CA ILE A 60 7.67 -1.61 9.66
C ILE A 60 7.48 -0.59 10.78
N ASP A 61 7.91 0.65 10.53
CA ASP A 61 7.72 1.76 11.46
C ASP A 61 6.43 2.49 11.10
N ILE A 62 5.44 2.43 11.98
CA ILE A 62 4.12 3.05 11.79
C ILE A 62 3.96 4.23 12.74
N ARG A 63 3.41 5.32 12.23
CA ARG A 63 2.79 6.41 13.00
C ARG A 63 1.27 6.33 12.87
N PHE A 64 0.58 6.28 14.00
CA PHE A 64 -0.88 6.35 14.03
C PHE A 64 -1.32 7.82 14.02
N LEU A 65 -1.93 8.26 12.92
CA LEU A 65 -2.49 9.61 12.76
C LEU A 65 -3.88 9.78 13.39
N GLY A 66 -4.45 8.72 13.96
CA GLY A 66 -5.72 8.78 14.66
C GLY A 66 -5.78 7.76 15.80
N SER A 67 -6.57 8.07 16.81
CA SER A 67 -6.80 7.17 17.94
C SER A 67 -7.87 6.10 17.63
N GLY A 68 -7.85 5.05 18.45
CA GLY A 68 -8.84 3.99 18.46
C GLY A 68 -8.69 2.97 17.33
N VAL A 69 -7.57 2.97 16.59
CA VAL A 69 -7.29 1.89 15.64
C VAL A 69 -7.03 0.62 16.44
N LYS A 70 -7.70 -0.48 16.09
CA LYS A 70 -7.53 -1.78 16.76
C LYS A 70 -6.72 -2.78 15.95
N LYS A 71 -6.63 -2.57 14.63
CA LYS A 71 -5.92 -3.45 13.72
C LYS A 71 -5.10 -2.63 12.72
N LEU A 72 -3.88 -3.06 12.47
CA LEU A 72 -3.09 -2.60 11.34
C LEU A 72 -3.37 -3.52 10.14
N ARG A 73 -3.73 -2.95 9.00
CA ARG A 73 -3.92 -3.67 7.73
C ARG A 73 -2.73 -3.39 6.82
N LEU A 74 -2.12 -4.45 6.31
CA LEU A 74 -1.08 -4.42 5.29
C LEU A 74 -1.54 -5.25 4.11
N ASP A 75 -1.25 -4.79 2.90
CA ASP A 75 -1.52 -5.57 1.68
C ASP A 75 -0.42 -6.60 1.51
N LEU A 76 -0.81 -7.87 1.43
CA LEU A 76 0.12 -8.97 1.23
C LEU A 76 -0.64 -10.12 0.57
N ILE A 77 -0.32 -10.42 -0.69
CA ILE A 77 -1.01 -11.48 -1.44
C ILE A 77 -0.87 -12.82 -0.71
N ASN A 78 -1.97 -13.54 -0.54
CA ASN A 78 -1.97 -14.86 0.05
C ASN A 78 -1.39 -15.89 -0.91
N ALA A 79 -0.56 -16.79 -0.40
CA ALA A 79 -0.30 -18.04 -1.11
C ALA A 79 -1.61 -18.80 -1.33
N SER A 80 -1.93 -19.12 -2.58
CA SER A 80 -3.17 -19.84 -2.90
C SER A 80 -3.02 -20.76 -4.11
N SER A 81 -3.81 -21.84 -4.14
CA SER A 81 -3.83 -22.77 -5.26
C SER A 81 -4.26 -22.12 -6.58
N LYS A 82 -5.13 -21.10 -6.51
CA LYS A 82 -5.56 -20.30 -7.67
C LYS A 82 -4.38 -19.56 -8.35
N LEU A 83 -3.34 -19.24 -7.59
CA LEU A 83 -2.13 -18.56 -8.04
C LEU A 83 -0.96 -19.53 -8.19
N GLU A 84 -1.22 -20.82 -8.40
CA GLU A 84 -0.16 -21.85 -8.50
C GLU A 84 0.73 -21.90 -7.25
N ASN A 85 0.13 -21.65 -6.07
CA ASN A 85 0.80 -21.49 -4.77
C ASN A 85 1.73 -20.28 -4.65
N LYS A 86 1.74 -19.36 -5.63
CA LYS A 86 2.36 -18.04 -5.48
C LYS A 86 1.58 -17.17 -4.50
N GLY A 87 2.29 -16.24 -3.87
CA GLY A 87 1.87 -15.43 -2.74
C GLY A 87 2.71 -15.72 -1.50
N MET A 88 2.33 -15.11 -0.39
CA MET A 88 3.09 -15.17 0.87
C MET A 88 2.31 -15.93 1.94
N ILE A 89 3.07 -16.51 2.87
CA ILE A 89 2.58 -17.12 4.11
C ILE A 89 3.30 -16.41 5.26
N VAL A 90 2.53 -15.78 6.16
CA VAL A 90 3.06 -15.13 7.36
C VAL A 90 3.18 -16.15 8.48
N SER A 91 4.37 -16.25 9.08
CA SER A 91 4.66 -17.19 10.18
C SER A 91 4.69 -16.51 11.55
N GLU A 92 5.05 -15.23 11.61
CA GLU A 92 5.19 -14.49 12.87
C GLU A 92 4.88 -13.01 12.66
N VAL A 93 4.21 -12.42 13.64
CA VAL A 93 4.11 -10.97 13.80
C VAL A 93 4.42 -10.62 15.25
N SER A 94 5.25 -9.61 15.46
CA SER A 94 5.59 -9.11 16.80
C SER A 94 5.76 -7.60 16.85
N SER A 95 5.64 -7.02 18.04
CA SER A 95 5.94 -5.62 18.35
C SER A 95 6.70 -5.57 19.67
N ASP A 96 7.81 -4.83 19.70
CA ASP A 96 8.68 -4.70 20.89
C ASP A 96 9.10 -6.05 21.52
N GLY A 97 9.22 -7.08 20.69
CA GLY A 97 9.59 -8.44 21.12
C GLY A 97 8.42 -9.34 21.53
N GLU A 98 7.22 -8.79 21.67
CA GLU A 98 6.01 -9.52 22.04
C GLU A 98 5.26 -10.00 20.80
N ALA A 99 4.79 -11.26 20.83
CA ALA A 99 4.03 -11.84 19.75
C ALA A 99 2.62 -11.22 19.66
N LEU A 100 2.17 -10.92 18.45
CA LEU A 100 0.85 -10.38 18.17
C LEU A 100 -0.01 -11.38 17.39
N SER A 101 -1.30 -11.40 17.71
CA SER A 101 -2.30 -12.11 16.92
C SER A 101 -2.46 -11.43 15.55
N PHE A 102 -2.62 -12.23 14.50
CA PHE A 102 -2.88 -11.73 13.17
C PHE A 102 -3.76 -12.69 12.36
N SER A 103 -4.35 -12.18 11.28
CA SER A 103 -4.95 -13.01 10.23
C SER A 103 -4.42 -12.60 8.88
N HIS A 104 -4.04 -13.55 8.04
CA HIS A 104 -3.62 -13.31 6.66
C HIS A 104 -4.62 -13.97 5.71
N LYS A 105 -5.51 -13.19 5.10
CA LYS A 105 -6.57 -13.68 4.20
C LYS A 105 -7.01 -12.58 3.25
N ASN A 106 -7.59 -12.96 2.11
CA ASN A 106 -8.09 -12.02 1.09
C ASN A 106 -7.04 -10.99 0.64
N ASP A 107 -5.78 -11.42 0.54
CA ASP A 107 -4.61 -10.61 0.19
C ASP A 107 -4.31 -9.48 1.19
N GLU A 108 -4.77 -9.65 2.43
CA GLU A 108 -4.59 -8.70 3.54
C GLU A 108 -4.01 -9.38 4.78
N LEU A 109 -2.96 -8.78 5.34
CA LEU A 109 -2.48 -9.08 6.69
C LEU A 109 -3.11 -8.09 7.67
N LEU A 110 -3.95 -8.60 8.57
CA LEU A 110 -4.54 -7.85 9.67
C LEU A 110 -3.84 -8.22 10.98
N ILE A 111 -3.14 -7.26 11.58
CA ILE A 111 -2.42 -7.42 12.84
C ILE A 111 -3.25 -6.79 13.95
N ASP A 112 -3.57 -7.55 14.99
CA ASP A 112 -4.27 -7.05 16.17
C ASP A 112 -3.31 -6.23 17.04
N LEU A 113 -3.72 -5.00 17.40
CA LEU A 113 -2.97 -4.20 18.35
C LEU A 113 -3.33 -4.65 19.78
N PRO A 114 -2.36 -4.71 20.70
CA PRO A 114 -2.62 -5.10 22.09
C PRO A 114 -3.57 -4.11 22.77
N GLU A 115 -3.46 -2.82 22.42
CA GLU A 115 -4.36 -1.76 22.86
C GLU A 115 -4.73 -0.87 21.66
N PRO A 116 -5.91 -0.20 21.69
CA PRO A 116 -6.26 0.75 20.65
C PRO A 116 -5.22 1.88 20.54
N SER A 117 -4.89 2.28 19.30
CA SER A 117 -3.87 3.30 19.06
C SER A 117 -4.17 4.64 19.72
N LEU A 118 -3.13 5.37 20.08
CA LEU A 118 -3.17 6.79 20.43
C LEU A 118 -2.81 7.67 19.23
N LEU A 119 -3.27 8.93 19.25
CA LEU A 119 -2.90 9.92 18.25
C LEU A 119 -1.39 10.20 18.31
N ASN A 120 -0.73 10.15 17.16
CA ASN A 120 0.72 10.30 16.99
C ASN A 120 1.59 9.23 17.68
N GLN A 121 1.01 8.10 18.05
CA GLN A 121 1.78 6.96 18.54
C GLN A 121 2.68 6.41 17.42
N PHE A 122 3.93 6.10 17.77
CA PHE A 122 4.84 5.34 16.92
C PHE A 122 4.88 3.89 17.41
N SER A 123 4.88 2.95 16.48
CA SER A 123 5.01 1.52 16.81
C SER A 123 5.75 0.80 15.71
N LYS A 124 6.54 -0.20 16.11
CA LYS A 124 7.37 -0.98 15.22
C LYS A 124 6.84 -2.40 15.16
N PHE A 125 6.53 -2.85 13.95
CA PHE A 125 6.05 -4.21 13.71
C PHE A 125 7.13 -5.01 12.99
N LYS A 126 7.41 -6.20 13.49
CA LYS A 126 8.20 -7.20 12.80
C LYS A 126 7.25 -8.24 12.22
N VAL A 127 7.42 -8.56 10.94
CA VAL A 127 6.65 -9.60 10.25
C VAL A 127 7.63 -10.56 9.59
N LYS A 128 7.47 -11.86 9.85
CA LYS A 128 8.19 -12.91 9.13
C LYS A 128 7.25 -13.60 8.17
N TYR A 129 7.64 -13.72 6.92
CA TYR A 129 6.85 -14.36 5.88
C TYR A 129 7.75 -15.02 4.84
N LYS A 130 7.19 -16.00 4.12
CA LYS A 130 7.87 -16.67 3.03
C LYS A 130 6.91 -17.06 1.91
N GLY A 131 7.44 -17.34 0.74
CA GLY A 131 6.68 -17.84 -0.40
C GLY A 131 7.24 -17.36 -1.73
N ILE A 132 6.54 -17.66 -2.81
CA ILE A 132 6.94 -17.26 -4.16
C ILE A 132 6.17 -15.98 -4.52
N PRO A 133 6.84 -14.84 -4.78
CA PRO A 133 6.14 -13.61 -5.15
C PRO A 133 5.22 -13.82 -6.36
N GLN A 134 3.95 -13.43 -6.24
CA GLN A 134 3.03 -13.44 -7.37
C GLN A 134 3.39 -12.31 -8.37
N SER A 135 3.84 -11.17 -7.84
CA SER A 135 4.28 -10.00 -8.61
C SER A 135 5.25 -9.13 -7.78
N GLY A 136 5.71 -8.02 -8.37
CA GLY A 136 6.63 -7.07 -7.73
C GLY A 136 8.09 -7.50 -7.90
N LEU A 137 8.50 -8.54 -7.19
CA LEU A 137 9.82 -9.17 -7.38
C LEU A 137 9.70 -10.27 -8.43
N ILE A 138 10.44 -10.14 -9.52
CA ILE A 138 10.49 -11.13 -10.60
C ILE A 138 11.79 -11.92 -10.43
N ILE A 139 11.64 -13.23 -10.20
CA ILE A 139 12.74 -14.20 -10.17
C ILE A 139 12.56 -15.06 -11.42
N GLY A 140 13.61 -15.18 -12.22
CA GLY A 140 13.58 -15.91 -13.49
C GLY A 140 14.86 -15.71 -14.28
N GLU A 141 14.95 -16.44 -15.39
CA GLU A 141 16.13 -16.44 -16.24
C GLU A 141 16.48 -15.02 -16.73
N ASN A 142 17.75 -14.69 -16.61
CA ASN A 142 18.29 -13.49 -17.20
C ASN A 142 18.41 -13.66 -18.74
N LYS A 143 18.84 -12.59 -19.45
CA LYS A 143 18.93 -12.61 -20.92
C LYS A 143 19.90 -13.66 -21.52
N TYR A 144 20.72 -14.30 -20.69
CA TYR A 144 21.67 -15.35 -21.05
C TYR A 144 21.18 -16.76 -20.72
N GLY A 145 19.99 -16.90 -20.10
CA GLY A 145 19.42 -18.19 -19.73
C GLY A 145 19.92 -18.77 -18.41
N ASP A 146 20.56 -17.95 -17.57
CA ASP A 146 20.87 -18.29 -16.16
C ASP A 146 19.82 -17.73 -15.21
#